data_AF-A0A9P8EMA4-F1
#
_entry.id   AF-A0A9P8EMA4-F1
#
_cell.length_a   1.000
_cell.length_b   1.000
_cell.length_c   1.000
_cell.angle_alpha   90.00
_cell.angle_beta   90.00
_cell.angle_gamma   90.00
#
_symmetry.space_group_name_H-M   'P 1'
#
loop_
_entity.id
_entity.type
_entity.pdbx_description
1 polymer ?
#
loop_
_entity_poly.entity_id
_entity_poly.type
_entity_poly.pdbx_seq_one_letter_code
_entity_poly.pdbx_strand_id
1 'polypeptide(L)'
;MASAMVKGKPAQQLSSILPPLVFGCAVFNSQYNDVNKLDTVGLVQEALEFGIRAFDTSPYYGPSEELLGAALDTEFVRAHVPRSDLFYITKCGRIAGDEFDYSPEWVRQSVARSLQRLRTDYLDIVYCHDVEFVSEDEVMGAIKELRRIRDEEGTLRYVGISGYPVPLLCSLAERVLRETGEPLDAVMSYANFTLQNTTLATNGIARLRAAGVDVVPNASPLGMGLLRRAGPPVAGQGDWHPAGPGVRAAIRRASDFCDRHGERLEVIAIRFALESWLTQGASVGSRGDPASGVPWTRESNEQVGGQKLGVSVMGVSNAGELEKTMSVWRSILDGLEGGEETVKLAGRWKRDHEWSLNRKHAVQIMADGIQEHLAEYLDFAWDSPGKDYVNKRATKTLSPPQAEDAP
;
A
#
# COMPACT_ATOMS: atom_id res chain seq x y z
N MET A 1 -17.72 -34.43 2.43
CA MET A 1 -18.72 -33.42 2.03
C MET A 1 -18.04 -32.44 1.11
N ALA A 2 -18.45 -32.36 -0.16
CA ALA A 2 -17.91 -31.38 -1.09
C ALA A 2 -18.33 -29.99 -0.61
N SER A 3 -17.36 -29.14 -0.28
CA SER A 3 -17.61 -27.74 0.06
C SER A 3 -18.34 -27.10 -1.12
N ALA A 4 -19.55 -26.58 -0.89
CA ALA A 4 -20.25 -25.81 -1.90
C ALA A 4 -19.36 -24.61 -2.26
N MET A 5 -18.91 -24.53 -3.52
CA MET A 5 -18.17 -23.37 -3.99
C MET A 5 -19.07 -22.14 -3.83
N VAL A 6 -18.69 -21.25 -2.91
CA VAL A 6 -19.31 -19.93 -2.77
C VAL A 6 -19.04 -19.19 -4.08
N LYS A 7 -20.11 -18.79 -4.78
CA LYS A 7 -19.98 -17.98 -6.00
C LYS A 7 -19.17 -16.73 -5.65
N GLY A 8 -18.14 -16.39 -6.42
CA GLY A 8 -17.39 -15.14 -6.22
C GLY A 8 -16.14 -15.20 -5.33
N LYS A 9 -15.97 -16.22 -4.46
CA LYS A 9 -14.68 -16.38 -3.76
C LYS A 9 -13.57 -16.74 -4.77
N PRO A 10 -12.43 -16.02 -4.81
CA PRO A 10 -11.37 -16.31 -5.75
C PRO A 10 -10.82 -17.74 -5.57
N ALA A 11 -10.57 -18.42 -6.69
CA ALA A 11 -9.98 -19.76 -6.67
C ALA A 11 -8.50 -19.76 -6.22
N GLN A 12 -7.80 -18.64 -6.41
CA GLN A 12 -6.40 -18.47 -6.06
C GLN A 12 -6.26 -17.69 -4.75
N GLN A 13 -5.28 -18.07 -3.93
CA GLN A 13 -4.93 -17.31 -2.73
C GLN A 13 -4.26 -16.00 -3.13
N LEU A 14 -4.53 -14.91 -2.42
CA LEU A 14 -3.92 -13.61 -2.73
C LEU A 14 -2.38 -13.68 -2.68
N SER A 15 -1.85 -14.44 -1.71
CA SER A 15 -0.43 -14.68 -1.51
C SER A 15 0.27 -15.44 -2.64
N SER A 16 -0.47 -16.00 -3.61
CA SER A 16 0.14 -16.63 -4.79
C SER A 16 0.21 -15.70 -6.00
N ILE A 17 -0.53 -14.59 -6.02
CA ILE A 17 -0.74 -13.81 -7.25
C ILE A 17 -0.51 -12.30 -7.12
N LEU A 18 -0.59 -11.72 -5.92
CA LEU A 18 -0.41 -10.27 -5.76
C LEU A 18 1.03 -9.86 -6.07
N PRO A 19 1.29 -8.92 -6.98
CA PRO A 19 2.64 -8.37 -7.18
C PRO A 19 3.22 -7.82 -5.86
N PRO A 20 4.48 -8.14 -5.50
CA PRO A 20 5.10 -7.65 -4.28
C PRO A 20 5.44 -6.15 -4.32
N LEU A 21 5.38 -5.50 -5.48
CA LEU A 21 5.43 -4.05 -5.60
C LEU A 21 4.10 -3.51 -6.12
N VAL A 22 3.49 -2.63 -5.33
CA VAL A 22 2.19 -1.99 -5.63
C VAL A 22 2.39 -0.49 -5.80
N PHE A 23 1.80 0.07 -6.86
CA PHE A 23 1.76 1.51 -7.10
C PHE A 23 0.63 2.15 -6.29
N GLY A 24 0.99 2.89 -5.24
CA GLY A 24 0.10 3.70 -4.43
C GLY A 24 -0.24 5.04 -5.09
N CYS A 25 -1.52 5.26 -5.32
CA CYS A 25 -2.10 6.43 -5.97
C CYS A 25 -2.60 7.48 -4.97
N ALA A 26 -2.23 7.39 -3.68
CA ALA A 26 -2.53 8.43 -2.69
C ALA A 26 -1.97 9.80 -3.11
N VAL A 27 -0.88 9.81 -3.86
CA VAL A 27 -0.25 11.02 -4.42
C VAL A 27 -1.05 11.65 -5.56
N PHE A 28 -2.06 10.99 -6.12
CA PHE A 28 -2.98 11.55 -7.13
C PHE A 28 -4.08 12.40 -6.47
N ASN A 29 -3.68 13.21 -5.50
CA ASN A 29 -4.57 14.06 -4.72
C ASN A 29 -3.90 15.42 -4.41
N SER A 30 -4.70 16.35 -3.86
CA SER A 30 -4.23 17.68 -3.48
C SER A 30 -3.42 17.75 -2.17
N GLN A 31 -3.40 16.67 -1.40
CA GLN A 31 -2.65 16.56 -0.14
C GLN A 31 -1.15 16.47 -0.42
N TYR A 32 -0.76 15.73 -1.46
CA TYR A 32 0.64 15.54 -1.84
C TYR A 32 1.09 16.47 -2.97
N ASN A 33 0.20 16.84 -3.88
CA ASN A 33 0.57 17.49 -5.14
C ASN A 33 -0.46 18.52 -5.62
N ASP A 34 -0.10 19.30 -6.64
CA ASP A 34 -1.09 20.00 -7.45
C ASP A 34 -1.64 19.01 -8.49
N VAL A 35 -2.84 18.50 -8.23
CA VAL A 35 -3.43 17.42 -9.04
C VAL A 35 -3.59 17.78 -10.52
N ASN A 36 -3.75 19.07 -10.83
CA ASN A 36 -3.89 19.54 -12.22
C ASN A 36 -2.58 19.50 -13.02
N LYS A 37 -1.44 19.31 -12.34
CA LYS A 37 -0.10 19.25 -12.95
C LYS A 37 0.47 17.83 -13.00
N LEU A 38 -0.25 16.84 -12.48
CA LEU A 38 0.18 15.46 -12.52
C LEU A 38 -0.17 14.84 -13.87
N ASP A 39 0.85 14.40 -14.61
CA ASP A 39 0.65 13.52 -15.76
C ASP A 39 0.36 12.09 -15.29
N THR A 40 -0.84 11.87 -14.76
CA THR A 40 -1.23 10.54 -14.25
C THR A 40 -1.34 9.50 -15.34
N VAL A 41 -1.67 9.90 -16.57
CA VAL A 41 -1.75 8.99 -17.72
C VAL A 41 -0.37 8.49 -18.10
N GLY A 42 0.58 9.40 -18.33
CA GLY A 42 1.96 9.04 -18.67
C GLY A 42 2.61 8.22 -17.55
N LEU A 43 2.41 8.61 -16.29
CA LEU A 43 2.99 7.90 -15.14
C LEU A 43 2.46 6.47 -14.98
N VAL A 44 1.16 6.24 -15.20
CA VAL A 44 0.57 4.89 -15.14
C VAL A 44 1.02 4.07 -16.34
N GLN A 45 1.10 4.64 -17.54
CA GLN A 45 1.61 3.95 -18.73
C GLN A 45 3.07 3.51 -18.53
N GLU A 46 3.93 4.41 -18.04
CA GLU A 46 5.32 4.11 -17.72
C GLU A 46 5.45 3.04 -16.62
N ALA A 47 4.58 3.09 -15.59
CA ALA A 47 4.53 2.05 -14.57
C ALA A 47 4.20 0.67 -15.18
N LEU A 48 3.27 0.61 -16.14
CA LEU A 48 2.93 -0.61 -16.86
C LEU A 48 4.10 -1.12 -17.72
N GLU A 49 4.84 -0.22 -18.37
CA GLU A 49 6.07 -0.56 -19.12
C GLU A 49 7.17 -1.11 -18.21
N PHE A 50 7.27 -0.61 -16.98
CA PHE A 50 8.17 -1.15 -15.96
C PHE A 50 7.75 -2.51 -15.39
N GLY A 51 6.55 -2.99 -15.73
CA GLY A 51 6.01 -4.28 -15.29
C GLY A 51 5.11 -4.20 -14.06
N ILE A 52 4.79 -3.00 -13.56
CA ILE A 52 3.89 -2.86 -12.41
C ILE A 52 2.47 -3.24 -12.83
N ARG A 53 1.80 -4.03 -12.00
CA ARG A 53 0.45 -4.55 -12.29
C ARG A 53 -0.56 -4.37 -11.16
N ALA A 54 -0.14 -3.82 -10.02
CA ALA A 54 -1.03 -3.57 -8.89
C ALA A 54 -1.07 -2.08 -8.55
N PHE A 55 -2.29 -1.54 -8.41
CA PHE A 55 -2.52 -0.12 -8.17
C PHE A 55 -3.45 0.05 -6.95
N ASP A 56 -2.99 0.75 -5.92
CA ASP A 56 -3.73 1.05 -4.69
C ASP A 56 -4.25 2.49 -4.70
N THR A 57 -5.55 2.67 -4.56
CA THR A 57 -6.23 3.98 -4.50
C THR A 57 -7.26 3.99 -3.37
N SER A 58 -8.10 5.02 -3.30
CA SER A 58 -9.21 5.12 -2.33
C SER A 58 -10.19 6.21 -2.76
N PRO A 59 -11.51 6.07 -2.46
CA PRO A 59 -12.48 7.15 -2.59
C PRO A 59 -12.12 8.41 -1.78
N TYR A 60 -11.34 8.25 -0.70
CA TYR A 60 -10.87 9.36 0.13
C TYR A 60 -9.73 10.16 -0.55
N TYR A 61 -8.99 9.57 -1.49
CA TYR A 61 -7.82 10.20 -2.12
C TYR A 61 -8.21 11.22 -3.21
N GLY A 62 -9.14 12.13 -2.92
CA GLY A 62 -9.61 13.13 -3.88
C GLY A 62 -10.06 12.47 -5.20
N PRO A 63 -9.58 12.93 -6.37
CA PRO A 63 -9.95 12.38 -7.67
C PRO A 63 -9.12 11.13 -8.07
N SER A 64 -8.34 10.53 -7.16
CA SER A 64 -7.40 9.44 -7.48
C SER A 64 -8.04 8.26 -8.22
N GLU A 65 -9.23 7.80 -7.81
CA GLU A 65 -9.94 6.71 -8.50
C GLU A 65 -10.32 7.08 -9.94
N GLU A 66 -10.76 8.33 -10.15
CA GLU A 66 -11.19 8.84 -11.47
C GLU A 66 -9.97 9.00 -12.39
N LEU A 67 -8.85 9.50 -11.86
CA LEU A 67 -7.59 9.65 -12.59
C LEU A 67 -6.96 8.30 -12.95
N LEU A 68 -6.92 7.37 -12.00
CA LEU A 68 -6.41 6.02 -12.23
C LEU A 68 -7.29 5.26 -13.23
N GLY A 69 -8.62 5.34 -13.08
CA GLY A 69 -9.57 4.75 -14.01
C GLY A 69 -9.41 5.29 -15.42
N ALA A 70 -9.26 6.60 -15.58
CA ALA A 70 -9.02 7.21 -16.89
C ALA A 70 -7.69 6.78 -17.52
N ALA A 71 -6.62 6.66 -16.73
CA ALA A 71 -5.30 6.25 -17.21
C ALA A 71 -5.27 4.78 -17.68
N LEU A 72 -5.90 3.89 -16.91
CA LEU A 72 -6.00 2.46 -17.23
C LEU A 72 -7.00 2.15 -18.35
N ASP A 73 -7.93 3.06 -18.62
CA ASP A 73 -8.93 2.97 -19.68
C ASP A 73 -8.50 3.71 -20.98
N THR A 74 -7.21 4.00 -21.14
CA THR A 74 -6.70 4.49 -22.43
C THR A 74 -6.73 3.39 -23.49
N GLU A 75 -6.84 3.76 -24.76
CA GLU A 75 -6.83 2.80 -25.88
C GLU A 75 -5.55 1.94 -25.88
N PHE A 76 -4.40 2.56 -25.60
CA PHE A 76 -3.13 1.86 -25.48
C PHE A 76 -3.18 0.78 -24.39
N VAL A 77 -3.65 1.11 -23.18
CA VAL A 77 -3.69 0.14 -22.08
C VAL A 77 -4.68 -0.99 -22.38
N ARG A 78 -5.89 -0.68 -22.86
CA ARG A 78 -6.88 -1.72 -23.22
C ARG A 78 -6.38 -2.66 -24.33
N ALA A 79 -5.58 -2.16 -25.25
CA ALA A 79 -5.03 -2.97 -26.35
C ALA A 79 -3.86 -3.88 -25.93
N HIS A 80 -3.10 -3.52 -24.88
CA HIS A 80 -1.85 -4.21 -24.54
C HIS A 80 -1.84 -4.88 -23.16
N VAL A 81 -2.73 -4.48 -22.23
CA VAL A 81 -2.75 -4.99 -20.86
C VAL A 81 -4.16 -5.47 -20.51
N PRO A 82 -4.39 -6.79 -20.51
CA PRO A 82 -5.68 -7.34 -20.10
C PRO A 82 -6.05 -6.93 -18.67
N ARG A 83 -7.32 -6.60 -18.42
CA ARG A 83 -7.81 -6.28 -17.07
C ARG A 83 -7.53 -7.40 -16.05
N SER A 84 -7.51 -8.66 -16.49
CA SER A 84 -7.17 -9.83 -15.67
C SER A 84 -5.72 -9.85 -15.17
N ASP A 85 -4.83 -9.08 -15.80
CA ASP A 85 -3.44 -8.96 -15.39
C ASP A 85 -3.21 -7.81 -14.40
N LEU A 86 -4.25 -7.01 -14.13
CA LEU A 86 -4.19 -5.88 -13.23
C LEU A 86 -4.85 -6.21 -11.88
N PHE A 87 -4.31 -5.62 -10.82
CA PHE A 87 -4.92 -5.62 -9.49
C PHE A 87 -5.38 -4.21 -9.15
N TYR A 88 -6.70 -4.02 -9.07
CA TYR A 88 -7.30 -2.77 -8.63
C TYR A 88 -7.61 -2.88 -7.15
N ILE A 89 -6.85 -2.13 -6.37
CA ILE A 89 -6.95 -2.10 -4.92
C ILE A 89 -7.56 -0.77 -4.54
N THR A 90 -8.67 -0.79 -3.82
CA THR A 90 -9.32 0.42 -3.30
C THR A 90 -9.80 0.19 -1.87
N LYS A 91 -10.53 1.15 -1.33
CA LYS A 91 -10.93 1.17 0.08
C LYS A 91 -12.36 1.68 0.24
N CYS A 92 -12.96 1.46 1.40
CA CYS A 92 -14.25 2.03 1.79
C CYS A 92 -14.23 2.51 3.25
N GLY A 93 -15.32 3.13 3.70
CA GLY A 93 -15.47 3.57 5.08
C GLY A 93 -15.07 5.04 5.31
N ARG A 94 -13.83 5.40 5.00
CA ARG A 94 -13.34 6.78 5.10
C ARG A 94 -13.87 7.66 3.96
N ILE A 95 -14.45 8.81 4.29
CA ILE A 95 -15.09 9.73 3.33
C ILE A 95 -14.32 11.03 3.23
N ALA A 96 -13.97 11.59 4.39
CA ALA A 96 -13.21 12.82 4.52
C ALA A 96 -12.18 12.68 5.67
N GLY A 97 -11.50 13.76 6.01
CA GLY A 97 -10.51 13.77 7.08
C GLY A 97 -11.07 13.31 8.43
N ASP A 98 -12.32 13.69 8.71
CA ASP A 98 -13.04 13.49 9.97
C ASP A 98 -14.47 12.92 9.79
N GLU A 99 -14.77 12.38 8.60
CA GLU A 99 -16.05 11.72 8.31
C GLU A 99 -15.84 10.27 7.88
N PHE A 100 -16.44 9.35 8.62
CA PHE A 100 -16.36 7.90 8.40
C PHE A 100 -17.75 7.28 8.47
N ASP A 101 -18.05 6.34 7.57
CA ASP A 101 -19.31 5.60 7.57
C ASP A 101 -19.06 4.16 7.13
N TYR A 102 -19.18 3.27 8.10
CA TYR A 102 -18.96 1.84 7.92
C TYR A 102 -20.28 1.07 7.85
N SER A 103 -21.41 1.78 7.72
CA SER A 103 -22.71 1.13 7.56
C SER A 103 -22.73 0.27 6.28
N PRO A 104 -23.44 -0.87 6.28
CA PRO A 104 -23.56 -1.70 5.09
C PRO A 104 -24.08 -0.94 3.86
N GLU A 105 -24.97 0.03 4.06
CA GLU A 105 -25.49 0.86 2.97
C GLU A 105 -24.39 1.72 2.33
N TRP A 106 -23.58 2.41 3.14
CA TRP A 106 -22.49 3.20 2.60
C TRP A 106 -21.40 2.34 1.96
N VAL A 107 -21.10 1.17 2.52
CA VAL A 107 -20.14 0.22 1.94
C VAL A 107 -20.57 -0.18 0.53
N ARG A 108 -21.85 -0.56 0.31
CA ARG A 108 -22.38 -0.85 -1.03
C ARG A 108 -22.26 0.34 -1.98
N GLN A 109 -22.69 1.52 -1.54
CA GLN A 109 -22.61 2.74 -2.35
C GLN A 109 -21.17 3.12 -2.71
N SER A 110 -20.23 2.93 -1.77
CA SER A 110 -18.80 3.19 -1.98
C SER A 110 -18.22 2.22 -3.01
N VAL A 111 -18.48 0.92 -2.89
CA VAL A 111 -18.01 -0.09 -3.86
C VAL A 111 -18.57 0.17 -5.26
N ALA A 112 -19.87 0.44 -5.39
CA ALA A 112 -20.49 0.76 -6.67
C ALA A 112 -19.88 2.01 -7.33
N ARG A 113 -19.57 3.04 -6.53
CA ARG A 113 -18.91 4.26 -6.99
C ARG A 113 -17.47 4.00 -7.44
N SER A 114 -16.71 3.18 -6.70
CA SER A 114 -15.35 2.81 -7.06
C SER A 114 -15.32 2.05 -8.40
N LEU A 115 -16.23 1.11 -8.63
CA LEU A 115 -16.36 0.40 -9.92
C LEU A 115 -16.57 1.38 -11.08
N GLN A 116 -17.47 2.34 -10.92
CA GLN A 116 -17.74 3.38 -11.93
C GLN A 116 -16.50 4.26 -12.20
N ARG A 117 -15.85 4.77 -11.14
CA ARG A 117 -14.71 5.67 -11.25
C ARG A 117 -13.49 5.01 -11.85
N LEU A 118 -13.23 3.77 -11.46
CA LEU A 118 -12.13 2.94 -11.98
C LEU A 118 -12.45 2.30 -13.33
N ARG A 119 -13.68 2.46 -13.83
CA ARG A 119 -14.15 1.94 -15.13
C ARG A 119 -13.91 0.44 -15.27
N THR A 120 -14.32 -0.33 -14.26
CA THR A 120 -14.14 -1.78 -14.19
C THR A 120 -15.38 -2.46 -13.64
N ASP A 121 -15.62 -3.70 -14.05
CA ASP A 121 -16.75 -4.50 -13.56
C ASP A 121 -16.46 -5.22 -12.25
N TYR A 122 -15.18 -5.29 -11.84
CA TYR A 122 -14.77 -5.86 -10.56
C TYR A 122 -13.56 -5.16 -9.94
N LEU A 123 -13.44 -5.26 -8.61
CA LEU A 123 -12.30 -4.85 -7.80
C LEU A 123 -11.56 -6.07 -7.27
N ASP A 124 -10.22 -6.00 -7.24
CA ASP A 124 -9.41 -7.12 -6.76
C ASP A 124 -9.36 -7.12 -5.23
N ILE A 125 -9.05 -5.99 -4.59
CA ILE A 125 -9.02 -5.89 -3.12
C ILE A 125 -9.76 -4.64 -2.68
N VAL A 126 -10.63 -4.78 -1.67
CA VAL A 126 -11.22 -3.64 -0.96
C VAL A 126 -10.85 -3.71 0.51
N TYR A 127 -10.21 -2.64 0.99
CA TYR A 127 -9.88 -2.45 2.40
C TYR A 127 -10.94 -1.61 3.12
N CYS A 128 -11.28 -1.96 4.35
CA CYS A 128 -11.82 -0.97 5.28
C CYS A 128 -10.70 0.04 5.64
N HIS A 129 -10.92 1.33 5.41
CA HIS A 129 -9.88 2.36 5.42
C HIS A 129 -9.73 3.09 6.76
N ASP A 130 -8.54 3.03 7.36
CA ASP A 130 -8.23 3.66 8.66
C ASP A 130 -9.20 3.23 9.76
N VAL A 131 -9.22 1.92 10.00
CA VAL A 131 -10.11 1.25 10.94
C VAL A 131 -10.01 1.75 12.39
N GLU A 132 -8.94 2.46 12.74
CA GLU A 132 -8.79 3.08 14.06
C GLU A 132 -9.75 4.25 14.33
N PHE A 133 -10.40 4.80 13.30
CA PHE A 133 -11.29 5.97 13.42
C PHE A 133 -12.76 5.62 13.73
N VAL A 134 -13.08 4.34 13.89
CA VAL A 134 -14.43 3.83 14.18
C VAL A 134 -14.36 2.70 15.21
N SER A 135 -15.51 2.28 15.73
CA SER A 135 -15.55 1.14 16.65
C SER A 135 -15.22 -0.18 15.93
N GLU A 136 -14.67 -1.15 16.65
CA GLU A 136 -14.42 -2.47 16.08
C GLU A 136 -15.70 -3.15 15.55
N ASP A 137 -16.87 -2.88 16.16
CA ASP A 137 -18.15 -3.43 15.72
C ASP A 137 -18.57 -2.88 14.34
N GLU A 138 -18.32 -1.59 14.09
CA GLU A 138 -18.51 -0.98 12.77
C GLU A 138 -17.59 -1.62 11.72
N VAL A 139 -16.32 -1.87 12.06
CA VAL A 139 -15.37 -2.59 11.19
C VAL A 139 -15.88 -3.99 10.88
N MET A 140 -16.35 -4.74 11.88
CA MET A 140 -16.92 -6.08 11.69
C MET A 140 -18.16 -6.06 10.79
N GLY A 141 -19.02 -5.05 10.93
CA GLY A 141 -20.18 -4.84 10.05
C GLY A 141 -19.78 -4.62 8.60
N ALA A 142 -18.82 -3.72 8.35
CA ALA A 142 -18.33 -3.43 7.01
C ALA A 142 -17.66 -4.65 6.35
N ILE A 143 -16.85 -5.42 7.09
CA ILE A 143 -16.22 -6.65 6.58
C ILE A 143 -17.27 -7.68 6.15
N LYS A 144 -18.34 -7.86 6.95
CA LYS A 144 -19.45 -8.76 6.60
C LYS A 144 -20.14 -8.31 5.32
N GLU A 145 -20.37 -7.01 5.14
CA GLU A 145 -20.98 -6.49 3.92
C GLU A 145 -20.06 -6.66 2.70
N LEU A 146 -18.75 -6.39 2.83
CA LEU A 146 -17.80 -6.62 1.74
C LEU A 146 -17.75 -8.10 1.33
N ARG A 147 -17.76 -9.02 2.29
CA ARG A 147 -17.84 -10.46 2.00
C ARG A 147 -19.16 -10.85 1.34
N ARG A 148 -20.29 -10.26 1.76
CA ARG A 148 -21.57 -10.44 1.07
C ARG A 148 -21.49 -9.99 -0.40
N ILE A 149 -20.92 -8.82 -0.69
CA ILE A 149 -20.72 -8.32 -2.06
C ILE A 149 -19.84 -9.31 -2.86
N ARG A 150 -18.72 -9.77 -2.27
CA ARG A 150 -17.86 -10.80 -2.89
C ARG A 150 -18.64 -12.07 -3.22
N ASP A 151 -19.42 -12.58 -2.27
CA ASP A 151 -20.03 -13.91 -2.32
C ASP A 151 -21.35 -13.95 -3.11
N GLU A 152 -22.08 -12.83 -3.20
CA GLU A 152 -23.38 -12.75 -3.85
C GLU A 152 -23.33 -12.02 -5.19
N GLU A 153 -22.55 -10.93 -5.29
CA GLU A 153 -22.49 -10.08 -6.48
C GLU A 153 -21.27 -10.40 -7.36
N GLY A 154 -20.16 -10.86 -6.76
CA GLY A 154 -18.94 -11.24 -7.49
C GLY A 154 -18.14 -10.08 -8.08
N THR A 155 -18.48 -8.82 -7.71
CA THR A 155 -17.81 -7.59 -8.15
C THR A 155 -16.60 -7.22 -7.28
N LEU A 156 -16.31 -8.01 -6.25
CA LEU A 156 -15.17 -7.89 -5.34
C LEU A 156 -14.54 -9.28 -5.13
N ARG A 157 -13.21 -9.36 -5.11
CA ARG A 157 -12.47 -10.63 -4.94
C ARG A 157 -11.94 -10.85 -3.52
N TYR A 158 -11.19 -9.89 -2.98
CA TYR A 158 -10.52 -10.03 -1.69
C TYR A 158 -10.89 -8.88 -0.72
N VAL A 159 -10.97 -9.21 0.57
CA VAL A 159 -11.39 -8.29 1.63
C VAL A 159 -10.28 -8.13 2.67
N GLY A 160 -9.98 -6.88 3.01
CA GLY A 160 -8.97 -6.56 4.02
C GLY A 160 -9.32 -5.38 4.91
N ILE A 161 -8.40 -5.06 5.81
CA ILE A 161 -8.41 -3.80 6.57
C ILE A 161 -7.10 -3.04 6.36
N SER A 162 -7.13 -1.72 6.53
CA SER A 162 -5.96 -0.86 6.51
C SER A 162 -6.02 0.14 7.67
N GLY A 163 -4.88 0.51 8.22
CA GLY A 163 -4.83 1.49 9.32
C GLY A 163 -3.41 1.71 9.86
N TYR A 164 -3.32 2.55 10.90
CA TYR A 164 -2.04 2.92 11.49
C TYR A 164 -1.62 2.05 12.69
N PRO A 165 -2.38 1.91 13.79
CA PRO A 165 -1.84 1.26 14.99
C PRO A 165 -1.73 -0.26 14.79
N VAL A 166 -0.50 -0.77 14.68
CA VAL A 166 -0.22 -2.21 14.49
C VAL A 166 -0.93 -3.09 15.53
N PRO A 167 -0.95 -2.76 16.84
CA PRO A 167 -1.66 -3.58 17.81
C PRO A 167 -3.17 -3.71 17.54
N LEU A 168 -3.81 -2.65 17.06
CA LEU A 168 -5.23 -2.66 16.72
C LEU A 168 -5.50 -3.50 15.47
N LEU A 169 -4.68 -3.35 14.42
CA LEU A 169 -4.78 -4.17 13.20
C LEU A 169 -4.69 -5.67 13.53
N CYS A 170 -3.75 -6.05 14.41
CA CYS A 170 -3.63 -7.44 14.87
C CYS A 170 -4.88 -7.91 15.63
N SER A 171 -5.36 -7.11 16.61
CA SER A 171 -6.54 -7.48 17.40
C SER A 171 -7.82 -7.60 16.56
N LEU A 172 -8.01 -6.71 15.58
CA LEU A 172 -9.11 -6.80 14.62
C LEU A 172 -9.01 -8.06 13.75
N ALA A 173 -7.83 -8.38 13.21
CA ALA A 173 -7.65 -9.60 12.42
C ALA A 173 -7.94 -10.87 13.23
N GLU A 174 -7.45 -10.94 14.47
CA GLU A 174 -7.73 -12.04 15.41
C GLU A 174 -9.24 -12.15 15.71
N ARG A 175 -9.91 -11.01 15.91
CA ARG A 175 -11.36 -10.94 16.14
C ARG A 175 -12.15 -11.40 14.92
N VAL A 176 -11.78 -10.97 13.72
CA VAL A 176 -12.43 -11.39 12.46
C VAL A 176 -12.35 -12.91 12.30
N LEU A 177 -11.17 -13.49 12.48
CA LEU A 177 -11.01 -14.95 12.40
C LEU A 177 -11.87 -15.66 13.46
N ARG A 178 -11.82 -15.20 14.71
CA ARG A 178 -12.56 -15.80 15.83
C ARG A 178 -14.07 -15.78 15.63
N GLU A 179 -14.62 -14.66 15.15
CA GLU A 179 -16.08 -14.47 15.05
C GLU A 179 -16.69 -14.97 13.74
N THR A 180 -15.90 -15.02 12.66
CA THR A 180 -16.41 -15.39 11.33
C THR A 180 -15.91 -16.74 10.84
N GLY A 181 -14.83 -17.29 11.44
CA GLY A 181 -14.16 -18.50 10.97
C GLY A 181 -13.36 -18.34 9.68
N GLU A 182 -13.40 -17.16 9.05
CA GLU A 182 -12.66 -16.83 7.83
C GLU A 182 -11.67 -15.70 8.13
N PRO A 183 -10.36 -15.87 7.90
CA PRO A 183 -9.37 -14.79 8.09
C PRO A 183 -9.55 -13.68 7.05
N LEU A 184 -8.96 -12.52 7.30
CA LEU A 184 -8.84 -11.46 6.29
C LEU A 184 -7.86 -11.89 5.20
N ASP A 185 -8.14 -11.53 3.94
CA ASP A 185 -7.25 -11.84 2.82
C ASP A 185 -5.95 -11.01 2.89
N ALA A 186 -6.04 -9.77 3.39
CA ALA A 186 -4.90 -8.90 3.62
C ALA A 186 -5.11 -7.90 4.77
N VAL A 187 -4.02 -7.50 5.40
CA VAL A 187 -3.98 -6.40 6.38
C VAL A 187 -2.89 -5.42 5.99
N MET A 188 -3.26 -4.22 5.56
CA MET A 188 -2.30 -3.19 5.16
C MET A 188 -1.96 -2.29 6.34
N SER A 189 -0.66 -2.10 6.59
CA SER A 189 -0.17 -1.12 7.55
C SER A 189 0.65 -0.06 6.82
N TYR A 190 0.48 1.21 7.19
CA TYR A 190 1.25 2.30 6.59
C TYR A 190 2.22 2.92 7.59
N ALA A 191 3.42 3.29 7.12
CA ALA A 191 4.47 3.98 7.88
C ALA A 191 5.02 3.24 9.13
N ASN A 192 4.67 1.96 9.34
CA ASN A 192 5.17 1.13 10.46
C ASN A 192 6.26 0.13 10.06
N PHE A 193 6.68 0.13 8.79
CA PHE A 193 7.95 -0.47 8.37
C PHE A 193 8.68 0.50 7.43
N THR A 194 9.51 1.34 8.03
CA THR A 194 10.33 2.38 7.43
C THR A 194 11.71 2.35 8.09
N LEU A 195 12.65 3.19 7.64
CA LEU A 195 13.93 3.33 8.33
C LEU A 195 13.80 3.83 9.78
N GLN A 196 12.75 4.59 10.09
CA GLN A 196 12.50 5.13 11.43
C GLN A 196 11.63 4.23 12.31
N ASN A 197 10.82 3.35 11.73
CA ASN A 197 9.87 2.53 12.49
C ASN A 197 9.76 1.14 11.89
N THR A 198 10.07 0.12 12.68
CA THR A 198 10.08 -1.31 12.32
C THR A 198 9.02 -2.13 13.06
N THR A 199 8.11 -1.45 13.77
CA THR A 199 7.07 -2.04 14.62
C THR A 199 6.23 -3.10 13.91
N LEU A 200 5.96 -2.94 12.62
CA LEU A 200 5.20 -3.93 11.85
C LEU A 200 5.91 -5.29 11.80
N ALA A 201 7.25 -5.30 11.67
CA ALA A 201 8.02 -6.54 11.66
C ALA A 201 8.14 -7.14 13.07
N THR A 202 8.45 -6.32 14.07
CA THR A 202 8.71 -6.78 15.45
C THR A 202 7.44 -7.23 16.16
N ASN A 203 6.30 -6.56 15.92
CA ASN A 203 5.06 -6.77 16.67
C ASN A 203 3.87 -7.24 15.81
N GLY A 204 3.93 -7.09 14.49
CA GLY A 204 2.81 -7.36 13.58
C GLY A 204 2.82 -8.78 12.99
N ILE A 205 3.94 -9.19 12.38
CA ILE A 205 4.04 -10.40 11.54
C ILE A 205 3.52 -11.65 12.27
N ALA A 206 4.01 -11.91 13.49
CA ALA A 206 3.66 -13.12 14.23
C ALA A 206 2.16 -13.19 14.55
N ARG A 207 1.57 -12.07 14.99
CA ARG A 207 0.14 -11.99 15.35
C ARG A 207 -0.75 -12.08 14.11
N LEU A 208 -0.46 -11.33 13.06
CA LEU A 208 -1.24 -11.34 11.82
C LEU A 208 -1.22 -12.72 11.15
N ARG A 209 -0.05 -13.38 11.12
CA ARG A 209 0.06 -14.75 10.63
C ARG A 209 -0.74 -15.74 11.49
N ALA A 210 -0.68 -15.60 12.82
CA ALA A 210 -1.48 -16.44 13.73
C ALA A 210 -2.99 -16.22 13.55
N ALA A 211 -3.40 -15.02 13.13
CA ALA A 211 -4.77 -14.69 12.74
C ALA A 211 -5.15 -15.17 11.32
N GLY A 212 -4.27 -15.94 10.65
CA GLY A 212 -4.52 -16.50 9.32
C GLY A 212 -4.34 -15.51 8.17
N VAL A 213 -3.76 -14.33 8.40
CA VAL A 213 -3.48 -13.34 7.35
C VAL A 213 -2.19 -13.70 6.64
N ASP A 214 -2.30 -14.01 5.34
CA ASP A 214 -1.15 -14.47 4.54
C ASP A 214 -0.42 -13.35 3.78
N VAL A 215 -1.05 -12.17 3.67
CA VAL A 215 -0.51 -11.00 2.95
C VAL A 215 -0.63 -9.75 3.83
N VAL A 216 0.50 -9.12 4.15
CA VAL A 216 0.58 -7.88 4.91
C VAL A 216 1.35 -6.83 4.09
N PRO A 217 0.66 -5.97 3.32
CA PRO A 217 1.34 -4.91 2.58
C PRO A 217 1.88 -3.81 3.53
N ASN A 218 3.13 -3.42 3.32
CA ASN A 218 3.75 -2.26 3.94
C ASN A 218 3.61 -1.04 3.02
N ALA A 219 2.75 -0.10 3.41
CA ALA A 219 2.53 1.13 2.68
C ALA A 219 3.34 2.29 3.27
N SER A 220 3.58 3.33 2.45
CA SER A 220 4.31 4.53 2.86
C SER A 220 5.72 4.24 3.40
N PRO A 221 6.61 3.58 2.63
CA PRO A 221 7.96 3.21 3.07
C PRO A 221 8.85 4.40 3.47
N LEU A 222 8.51 5.61 3.02
CA LEU A 222 9.15 6.87 3.41
C LEU A 222 8.43 7.61 4.55
N GLY A 223 7.51 6.94 5.27
CA GLY A 223 6.72 7.56 6.33
C GLY A 223 5.89 8.73 5.82
N MET A 224 5.13 8.52 4.74
CA MET A 224 4.33 9.58 4.08
C MET A 224 5.16 10.82 3.65
N GLY A 225 6.43 10.59 3.34
CA GLY A 225 7.38 11.63 2.92
C GLY A 225 8.19 12.24 4.08
N LEU A 226 7.98 11.81 5.32
CA LEU A 226 8.79 12.21 6.47
C LEU A 226 10.28 11.94 6.24
N LEU A 227 10.64 10.78 5.71
CA LEU A 227 12.02 10.34 5.49
C LEU A 227 12.61 10.90 4.19
N ARG A 228 12.49 12.21 4.00
CA ARG A 228 13.07 12.96 2.88
C ARG A 228 13.97 14.05 3.42
N ARG A 229 15.01 14.42 2.65
CA ARG A 229 15.86 15.57 2.94
C ARG A 229 15.06 16.86 3.14
N ALA A 230 14.01 17.06 2.34
CA ALA A 230 13.12 18.22 2.44
C ALA A 230 12.03 18.10 3.54
N GLY A 231 11.94 16.95 4.20
CA GLY A 231 10.81 16.59 5.08
C GLY A 231 9.52 16.26 4.32
N PRO A 232 8.40 16.13 5.05
CA PRO A 232 7.09 15.85 4.47
C PRO A 232 6.69 16.87 3.41
N PRO A 233 5.98 16.44 2.35
CA PRO A 233 5.49 17.34 1.32
C PRO A 233 4.47 18.32 1.90
N VAL A 234 4.61 19.60 1.52
CA VAL A 234 3.69 20.68 1.83
C VAL A 234 3.09 21.13 0.50
N ALA A 235 1.81 20.80 0.27
CA ALA A 235 1.10 21.09 -0.97
C ALA A 235 -0.20 21.87 -0.70
N GLY A 236 -1.27 21.59 -1.42
CA GLY A 236 -2.52 22.36 -1.38
C GLY A 236 -3.18 22.44 0.00
N GLN A 237 -2.88 21.50 0.91
CA GLN A 237 -3.42 21.45 2.28
C GLN A 237 -2.45 22.00 3.35
N GLY A 238 -1.29 22.56 2.98
CA GLY A 238 -0.29 23.02 3.93
C GLY A 238 0.44 21.87 4.64
N ASP A 239 0.92 22.10 5.87
CA ASP A 239 1.61 21.09 6.67
C ASP A 239 0.60 20.18 7.39
N TRP A 240 0.24 19.09 6.74
CA TRP A 240 -0.78 18.13 7.22
C TRP A 240 -0.18 16.94 7.97
N HIS A 241 1.14 16.73 7.90
CA HIS A 241 1.76 15.50 8.36
C HIS A 241 1.77 15.42 9.91
N PRO A 242 1.32 14.31 10.54
CA PRO A 242 1.08 14.23 11.98
C PRO A 242 2.35 14.25 12.86
N ALA A 243 3.51 13.99 12.27
CA ALA A 243 4.82 14.07 12.94
C ALA A 243 5.02 15.43 13.65
N GLY A 244 5.24 15.39 14.96
CA GLY A 244 5.51 16.58 15.77
C GLY A 244 6.92 17.18 15.57
N PRO A 245 7.22 18.35 16.20
CA PRO A 245 8.49 19.05 16.02
C PRO A 245 9.73 18.22 16.41
N GLY A 246 9.62 17.39 17.45
CA GLY A 246 10.71 16.55 17.95
C GLY A 246 11.20 15.52 16.94
N VAL A 247 10.28 14.67 16.44
CA VAL A 247 10.60 13.68 15.41
C VAL A 247 11.08 14.35 14.12
N ARG A 248 10.47 15.47 13.70
CA ARG A 248 10.94 16.22 12.51
C ARG A 248 12.36 16.76 12.70
N ALA A 249 12.73 17.19 13.90
CA ALA A 249 14.09 17.61 14.21
C ALA A 249 15.08 16.44 14.18
N ALA A 250 14.68 15.27 14.67
CA ALA A 250 15.50 14.06 14.59
C ALA A 250 15.74 13.62 13.14
N ILE A 251 14.70 13.64 12.31
CA ILE A 251 14.78 13.35 10.87
C ILE A 251 15.70 14.33 10.14
N ARG A 252 15.65 15.62 10.49
CA ARG A 252 16.60 16.61 9.94
C ARG A 252 18.05 16.28 10.30
N ARG A 253 18.33 15.92 11.56
CA ARG A 253 19.69 15.50 11.97
C ARG A 253 20.16 14.24 11.23
N ALA A 254 19.27 13.27 11.05
CA ALA A 254 19.54 12.08 10.25
C ALA A 254 19.81 12.42 8.77
N SER A 255 19.08 13.38 8.21
CA SER A 255 19.35 13.89 6.87
C SER A 255 20.71 14.58 6.77
N ASP A 256 21.08 15.42 7.74
CA ASP A 256 22.39 16.08 7.78
C ASP A 256 23.53 15.06 7.89
N PHE A 257 23.30 13.95 8.60
CA PHE A 257 24.23 12.83 8.65
C PHE A 257 24.43 12.17 7.28
N CYS A 258 23.34 11.93 6.55
CA CYS A 258 23.43 11.40 5.18
C CYS A 258 24.22 12.34 4.27
N ASP A 259 23.91 13.65 4.32
CA ASP A 259 24.56 14.67 3.50
C ASP A 259 26.08 14.70 3.74
N ARG A 260 26.54 14.55 5.00
CA ARG A 260 27.98 14.46 5.34
C ARG A 260 28.69 13.24 4.75
N HIS A 261 27.94 12.20 4.38
CA HIS A 261 28.46 10.98 3.78
C HIS A 261 28.18 10.89 2.27
N GLY A 262 27.71 11.99 1.65
CA GLY A 262 27.39 12.02 0.22
C GLY A 262 26.14 11.21 -0.17
N GLU A 263 25.29 10.90 0.81
CA GLU A 263 24.05 10.15 0.63
C GLU A 263 22.83 11.05 0.86
N ARG A 264 21.68 10.65 0.33
CA ARG A 264 20.40 11.32 0.62
C ARG A 264 19.53 10.42 1.48
N LEU A 265 18.87 11.00 2.49
CA LEU A 265 18.03 10.26 3.42
C LEU A 265 16.98 9.42 2.70
N GLU A 266 16.26 9.99 1.72
CA GLU A 266 15.22 9.26 0.99
C GLU A 266 15.76 8.06 0.19
N VAL A 267 17.02 8.10 -0.25
CA VAL A 267 17.65 7.00 -1.02
C VAL A 267 17.98 5.83 -0.10
N ILE A 268 18.53 6.11 1.09
CA ILE A 268 18.80 5.09 2.10
C ILE A 268 17.48 4.54 2.66
N ALA A 269 16.54 5.42 2.98
CA ALA A 269 15.26 5.04 3.57
C ALA A 269 14.40 4.18 2.65
N ILE A 270 14.27 4.52 1.36
CA ILE A 270 13.47 3.72 0.43
C ILE A 270 14.10 2.35 0.21
N ARG A 271 15.42 2.27 0.02
CA ARG A 271 16.10 0.99 -0.16
C ARG A 271 16.00 0.13 1.09
N PHE A 272 16.27 0.68 2.27
CA PHE A 272 16.12 -0.04 3.53
C PHE A 272 14.69 -0.61 3.69
N ALA A 273 13.67 0.23 3.50
CA ALA A 273 12.28 -0.19 3.69
C ALA A 273 11.87 -1.30 2.71
N LEU A 274 12.19 -1.16 1.42
CA LEU A 274 11.87 -2.16 0.41
C LEU A 274 12.68 -3.45 0.59
N GLU A 275 14.01 -3.36 0.73
CA GLU A 275 14.92 -4.51 0.80
C GLU A 275 14.70 -5.33 2.08
N SER A 276 14.54 -4.65 3.22
CA SER A 276 14.30 -5.32 4.50
C SER A 276 12.90 -5.90 4.59
N TRP A 277 11.86 -5.20 4.12
CA TRP A 277 10.48 -5.72 4.16
C TRP A 277 10.29 -6.90 3.23
N LEU A 278 10.91 -6.86 2.04
CA LEU A 278 10.86 -7.94 1.06
C LEU A 278 11.30 -9.27 1.67
N THR A 279 12.31 -9.26 2.55
CA THR A 279 12.80 -10.46 3.25
C THR A 279 12.03 -10.73 4.55
N GLN A 280 11.90 -9.74 5.44
CA GLN A 280 11.28 -9.95 6.76
C GLN A 280 9.78 -10.25 6.66
N GLY A 281 9.09 -9.59 5.73
CA GLY A 281 7.68 -9.79 5.41
C GLY A 281 7.40 -11.04 4.58
N ALA A 282 8.39 -11.83 4.17
CA ALA A 282 8.23 -13.00 3.30
C ALA A 282 7.17 -13.98 3.81
N SER A 283 7.13 -14.25 5.13
CA SER A 283 6.15 -15.18 5.71
C SER A 283 4.69 -14.72 5.55
N VAL A 284 4.47 -13.41 5.38
CA VAL A 284 3.19 -12.74 5.12
C VAL A 284 3.24 -11.96 3.79
N GLY A 285 3.99 -12.48 2.82
CA GLY A 285 4.23 -11.87 1.51
C GLY A 285 3.41 -12.50 0.38
N SER A 286 3.88 -12.35 -0.85
CA SER A 286 3.23 -12.89 -2.06
C SER A 286 4.21 -13.50 -3.08
N ARG A 287 3.70 -14.39 -3.94
CA ARG A 287 4.39 -14.99 -5.10
C ARG A 287 4.06 -14.36 -6.46
N GLY A 288 3.34 -13.23 -6.47
CA GLY A 288 3.03 -12.52 -7.71
C GLY A 288 4.27 -12.00 -8.44
N ASP A 289 4.06 -11.58 -9.68
CA ASP A 289 5.12 -11.07 -10.56
C ASP A 289 5.85 -9.87 -9.92
N PRO A 290 7.17 -9.96 -9.68
CA PRO A 290 7.92 -8.92 -8.99
C PRO A 290 8.28 -7.73 -9.87
N ALA A 291 7.92 -7.66 -11.17
CA ALA A 291 8.35 -6.59 -12.06
C ALA A 291 9.89 -6.45 -12.17
N SER A 292 10.55 -7.61 -12.20
CA SER A 292 11.99 -7.82 -12.45
C SER A 292 12.56 -7.08 -13.66
N GLY A 293 11.71 -6.88 -14.68
CA GLY A 293 12.08 -6.24 -15.94
C GLY A 293 12.72 -7.17 -16.96
N VAL A 294 12.49 -8.50 -16.90
CA VAL A 294 12.85 -9.38 -18.02
C VAL A 294 11.91 -9.08 -19.20
N PRO A 295 12.43 -8.69 -20.38
CA PRO A 295 11.60 -8.37 -21.52
C PRO A 295 10.68 -9.54 -21.94
N TRP A 296 9.44 -9.20 -22.31
CA TRP A 296 8.46 -10.15 -22.88
C TRP A 296 8.06 -11.31 -21.98
N THR A 297 8.44 -11.28 -20.70
CA THR A 297 8.19 -12.36 -19.75
C THR A 297 7.33 -11.85 -18.61
N ARG A 298 6.28 -12.60 -18.28
CA ARG A 298 5.58 -12.47 -17.00
C ARG A 298 6.28 -13.40 -16.02
N GLU A 299 7.10 -12.83 -15.16
CA GLU A 299 7.94 -13.64 -14.27
C GLU A 299 7.08 -14.17 -13.12
N SER A 300 7.27 -15.44 -12.77
CA SER A 300 6.77 -15.93 -11.48
C SER A 300 7.82 -15.64 -10.42
N ASN A 301 7.39 -15.36 -9.19
CA ASN A 301 8.31 -15.15 -8.09
C ASN A 301 9.21 -16.40 -7.81
N GLU A 302 8.81 -17.58 -8.30
CA GLU A 302 9.67 -18.78 -8.26
C GLU A 302 10.98 -18.60 -9.05
N GLN A 303 10.99 -17.75 -10.07
CA GLN A 303 12.16 -17.48 -10.92
C GLN A 303 13.12 -16.44 -10.34
N VAL A 304 12.64 -15.57 -9.45
CA VAL A 304 13.40 -14.40 -8.95
C VAL A 304 13.83 -14.53 -7.49
N GLY A 305 13.16 -15.39 -6.70
CA GLY A 305 13.58 -15.64 -5.32
C GLY A 305 13.08 -16.93 -4.67
N GLY A 306 12.28 -17.75 -5.36
CA GLY A 306 11.84 -19.07 -4.87
C GLY A 306 10.89 -19.07 -3.66
N GLN A 307 10.76 -17.94 -2.95
CA GLN A 307 9.93 -17.73 -1.76
C GLN A 307 8.95 -16.57 -1.94
N LYS A 308 7.98 -16.44 -1.02
CA LYS A 308 7.12 -15.25 -0.95
C LYS A 308 7.98 -14.02 -0.67
N LEU A 309 7.70 -12.91 -1.34
CA LEU A 309 8.33 -11.61 -1.10
C LEU A 309 7.36 -10.72 -0.32
N GLY A 310 7.85 -10.02 0.70
CA GLY A 310 7.07 -9.01 1.40
C GLY A 310 6.51 -7.97 0.42
N VAL A 311 5.24 -7.60 0.59
CA VAL A 311 4.55 -6.69 -0.34
C VAL A 311 4.72 -5.24 0.12
N SER A 312 5.13 -4.35 -0.77
CA SER A 312 5.29 -2.92 -0.51
C SER A 312 4.40 -2.06 -1.42
N VAL A 313 3.82 -1.01 -0.84
CA VAL A 313 3.04 0.01 -1.58
C VAL A 313 3.86 1.30 -1.64
N MET A 314 4.37 1.63 -2.82
CA MET A 314 5.18 2.83 -3.07
C MET A 314 4.33 3.97 -3.61
N GLY A 315 4.70 5.22 -3.34
CA GLY A 315 4.05 6.39 -3.95
C GLY A 315 5.07 7.23 -4.71
N VAL A 316 4.78 7.56 -5.97
CA VAL A 316 5.63 8.39 -6.84
C VAL A 316 4.78 9.42 -7.57
N SER A 317 5.25 10.66 -7.65
CA SER A 317 4.45 11.79 -8.17
C SER A 317 4.88 12.24 -9.57
N ASN A 318 5.96 11.68 -10.11
CA ASN A 318 6.47 11.99 -11.45
C ASN A 318 7.33 10.84 -12.00
N ALA A 319 7.58 10.85 -13.32
CA ALA A 319 8.38 9.86 -14.04
C ALA A 319 9.76 9.64 -13.42
N GLY A 320 10.50 10.72 -13.11
CA GLY A 320 11.84 10.60 -12.53
C GLY A 320 11.89 9.95 -11.14
N GLU A 321 10.83 10.06 -10.34
CA GLU A 321 10.68 9.31 -9.09
C GLU A 321 10.36 7.84 -9.34
N LEU A 322 9.52 7.53 -10.33
CA LEU A 322 9.19 6.17 -10.75
C LEU A 322 10.43 5.45 -11.28
N GLU A 323 11.17 6.03 -12.22
CA GLU A 323 12.41 5.48 -12.78
C GLU A 323 13.42 5.12 -11.68
N LYS A 324 13.64 6.04 -10.73
CA LYS A 324 14.58 5.83 -9.61
C LYS A 324 14.09 4.73 -8.67
N THR A 325 12.79 4.68 -8.40
CA THR A 325 12.22 3.66 -7.52
C THR A 325 12.31 2.28 -8.16
N MET A 326 12.04 2.18 -9.46
CA MET A 326 12.22 0.94 -10.23
C MET A 326 13.69 0.52 -10.34
N SER A 327 14.61 1.47 -10.46
CA SER A 327 16.05 1.18 -10.42
C SER A 327 16.47 0.60 -9.06
N VAL A 328 16.00 1.18 -7.94
CA VAL A 328 16.24 0.65 -6.60
C VAL A 328 15.61 -0.74 -6.44
N TRP A 329 14.36 -0.91 -6.84
CA TRP A 329 13.62 -2.16 -6.74
C TRP A 329 14.30 -3.29 -7.52
N ARG A 330 14.64 -3.08 -8.80
CA ARG A 330 15.32 -4.08 -9.62
C ARG A 330 16.72 -4.40 -9.10
N SER A 331 17.43 -3.40 -8.58
CA SER A 331 18.69 -3.66 -7.89
C SER A 331 18.49 -4.57 -6.68
N ILE A 332 17.46 -4.36 -5.85
CA ILE A 332 17.18 -5.24 -4.71
C ILE A 332 16.93 -6.67 -5.20
N LEU A 333 16.12 -6.85 -6.25
CA LEU A 333 15.87 -8.17 -6.85
C LEU A 333 17.15 -8.82 -7.38
N ASP A 334 18.04 -8.05 -8.00
CA ASP A 334 19.34 -8.53 -8.46
C ASP A 334 20.17 -9.10 -7.31
N GLY A 335 20.03 -8.58 -6.09
CA GLY A 335 20.76 -9.05 -4.90
C GLY A 335 20.14 -10.25 -4.19
N LEU A 336 19.03 -10.81 -4.69
CA LEU A 336 18.42 -12.02 -4.11
C LEU A 336 19.21 -13.28 -4.45
N GLU A 337 18.96 -14.35 -3.68
CA GLU A 337 19.49 -15.67 -3.99
C GLU A 337 18.98 -16.11 -5.37
N GLY A 338 19.90 -16.42 -6.29
CA GLY A 338 19.58 -16.72 -7.69
C GLY A 338 19.43 -15.49 -8.61
N GLY A 339 19.55 -14.27 -8.08
CA GLY A 339 19.39 -13.02 -8.84
C GLY A 339 20.37 -12.83 -10.00
N GLU A 340 21.51 -13.54 -10.02
CA GLU A 340 22.45 -13.53 -11.15
C GLU A 340 21.79 -13.96 -12.48
N GLU A 341 20.85 -14.92 -12.44
CA GLU A 341 20.13 -15.34 -13.64
C GLU A 341 19.12 -14.27 -14.08
N THR A 342 18.42 -13.65 -13.14
CA THR A 342 17.52 -12.51 -13.39
C THR A 342 18.27 -11.35 -14.05
N VAL A 343 19.46 -11.00 -13.56
CA VAL A 343 20.34 -9.98 -14.15
C VAL A 343 20.64 -10.30 -15.61
N LYS A 344 21.04 -11.54 -15.91
CA LYS A 344 21.37 -11.97 -17.28
C LYS A 344 20.15 -11.89 -18.20
N LEU A 345 19.01 -12.44 -17.75
CA LEU A 345 17.77 -12.49 -18.53
C LEU A 345 17.21 -11.09 -18.81
N ALA A 346 17.36 -10.17 -17.87
CA ALA A 346 16.91 -8.79 -18.03
C ALA A 346 17.90 -7.91 -18.82
N GLY A 347 19.00 -8.46 -19.33
CA GLY A 347 20.01 -7.72 -20.09
C GLY A 347 20.82 -6.73 -19.24
N ARG A 348 20.83 -6.90 -17.92
CA ARG A 348 21.64 -6.10 -16.97
C ARG A 348 23.08 -6.61 -16.93
N TRP A 349 24.00 -5.80 -16.40
CA TRP A 349 25.42 -6.17 -16.36
C TRP A 349 25.64 -7.24 -15.29
N LYS A 350 26.47 -8.26 -15.57
CA LYS A 350 26.78 -9.32 -14.59
C LYS A 350 27.24 -8.76 -13.21
N ARG A 351 27.92 -7.61 -13.21
CA ARG A 351 28.39 -6.94 -11.99
C ARG A 351 27.29 -6.28 -11.17
N ASP A 352 26.06 -6.17 -11.69
CA ASP A 352 24.94 -5.54 -10.99
C ASP A 352 24.48 -6.37 -9.78
N HIS A 353 24.59 -7.71 -9.83
CA HIS A 353 24.39 -8.59 -8.67
C HIS A 353 25.35 -8.24 -7.53
N GLU A 354 26.66 -8.23 -7.82
CA GLU A 354 27.71 -7.89 -6.85
C GLU A 354 27.56 -6.46 -6.33
N TRP A 355 27.23 -5.52 -7.21
CA TRP A 355 26.94 -4.14 -6.83
C TRP A 355 25.77 -4.07 -5.85
N SER A 356 24.69 -4.82 -6.10
CA SER A 356 23.55 -4.85 -5.20
C SER A 356 23.90 -5.38 -3.82
N LEU A 357 24.64 -6.50 -3.73
CA LEU A 357 25.09 -7.05 -2.46
C LEU A 357 25.96 -6.04 -1.67
N ASN A 358 26.87 -5.36 -2.35
CA ASN A 358 27.69 -4.31 -1.74
C ASN A 358 26.85 -3.11 -1.29
N ARG A 359 25.86 -2.71 -2.11
CA ARG A 359 24.97 -1.61 -1.79
C ARG A 359 24.06 -1.94 -0.59
N LYS A 360 23.61 -3.18 -0.45
CA LYS A 360 22.87 -3.66 0.73
C LYS A 360 23.68 -3.45 2.01
N HIS A 361 24.95 -3.84 2.02
CA HIS A 361 25.83 -3.61 3.18
C HIS A 361 26.04 -2.12 3.47
N ALA A 362 26.27 -1.30 2.44
CA ALA A 362 26.42 0.14 2.60
C ALA A 362 25.14 0.81 3.16
N VAL A 363 23.96 0.39 2.69
CA VAL A 363 22.68 0.86 3.21
C VAL A 363 22.50 0.46 4.67
N GLN A 364 22.90 -0.74 5.08
CA GLN A 364 22.79 -1.15 6.48
C GLN A 364 23.67 -0.30 7.39
N ILE A 365 24.93 -0.04 7.00
CA ILE A 365 25.84 0.83 7.76
C ILE A 365 25.25 2.25 7.91
N MET A 366 24.72 2.81 6.82
CA MET A 366 24.06 4.11 6.86
C MET A 366 22.78 4.09 7.71
N ALA A 367 22.00 3.00 7.64
CA ALA A 367 20.78 2.82 8.42
C ALA A 367 21.08 2.84 9.92
N ASP A 368 22.11 2.13 10.37
CA ASP A 368 22.52 2.09 11.78
C ASP A 368 22.87 3.51 12.27
N GLY A 369 23.69 4.26 11.53
CA GLY A 369 24.04 5.64 11.88
C GLY A 369 22.85 6.61 11.83
N ILE A 370 21.91 6.41 10.92
CA ILE A 370 20.66 7.18 10.87
C ILE A 370 19.80 6.89 12.11
N GLN A 371 19.64 5.62 12.49
CA GLN A 371 18.83 5.21 13.64
C GLN A 371 19.41 5.74 14.96
N GLU A 372 20.74 5.83 15.10
CA GLU A 372 21.38 6.52 16.23
C GLU A 372 20.95 8.00 16.33
N HIS A 373 20.84 8.70 15.19
CA HIS A 373 20.39 10.09 15.15
C HIS A 373 18.88 10.28 15.41
N LEU A 374 18.08 9.24 15.19
CA LEU A 374 16.67 9.20 15.55
C LEU A 374 16.48 9.04 17.07
N ALA A 375 17.38 8.31 17.74
CA ALA A 375 17.41 8.13 19.19
C ALA A 375 16.05 7.70 19.75
N GLU A 376 15.47 8.49 20.66
CA GLU A 376 14.15 8.27 21.28
C GLU A 376 12.97 8.25 20.28
N TYR A 377 13.19 8.69 19.04
CA TYR A 377 12.20 8.64 17.96
C TYR A 377 12.34 7.40 17.07
N LEU A 378 13.22 6.45 17.37
CA LEU A 378 13.18 5.14 16.73
C LEU A 378 11.91 4.39 17.17
N ASP A 379 11.21 3.77 16.21
CA ASP A 379 9.90 3.11 16.41
C ASP A 379 8.80 4.01 16.99
N PHE A 380 9.01 5.33 16.98
CA PHE A 380 7.96 6.29 17.35
C PHE A 380 6.78 6.21 16.38
N ALA A 381 5.59 6.08 16.94
CA ALA A 381 4.31 6.19 16.25
C ALA A 381 3.48 7.29 16.93
N TRP A 382 2.80 8.11 16.13
CA TRP A 382 1.88 9.12 16.66
C TRP A 382 0.53 8.50 17.05
N ASP A 383 -0.24 9.20 17.89
CA ASP A 383 -1.60 8.77 18.21
C ASP A 383 -2.48 8.82 16.94
N SER A 384 -3.15 7.71 16.63
CA SER A 384 -4.15 7.63 15.55
C SER A 384 -5.37 6.83 16.02
N PRO A 385 -6.57 7.44 16.03
CA PRO A 385 -6.80 8.87 15.88
C PRO A 385 -6.24 9.65 17.09
N GLY A 386 -6.16 10.97 16.99
CA GLY A 386 -5.82 11.81 18.15
C GLY A 386 -6.88 11.66 19.26
N LYS A 387 -6.49 11.89 20.52
CA LYS A 387 -7.34 11.69 21.72
C LYS A 387 -8.70 12.41 21.68
N ASP A 388 -8.76 13.56 21.00
CA ASP A 388 -9.95 14.41 20.91
C ASP A 388 -10.75 14.18 19.60
N TYR A 389 -10.45 13.11 18.88
CA TYR A 389 -11.13 12.81 17.62
C TYR A 389 -12.62 12.47 17.83
N VAL A 390 -13.44 13.02 16.94
CA VAL A 390 -14.87 12.71 16.84
C VAL A 390 -15.22 12.55 15.36
N ASN A 391 -15.86 11.42 15.02
CA ASN A 391 -16.42 11.22 13.69
C ASN A 391 -17.60 12.17 13.45
N LYS A 392 -17.44 13.16 12.57
CA LYS A 392 -18.47 14.18 12.25
C LYS A 392 -19.67 13.64 11.47
N ARG A 393 -19.59 12.42 10.94
CA ARG A 393 -20.72 11.78 10.28
C ARG A 393 -21.68 11.15 11.28
N ALA A 394 -21.17 10.59 12.39
CA ALA A 394 -21.99 10.04 13.46
C ALA A 394 -22.85 11.10 14.17
N THR A 395 -22.41 12.36 14.18
CA THR A 395 -23.17 13.49 14.74
C THR A 395 -24.24 14.03 13.78
N LYS A 396 -24.21 13.63 12.50
CA LYS A 396 -25.27 13.88 11.51
C LYS A 396 -26.28 12.73 11.59
N THR A 397 -27.02 12.61 12.68
CA THR A 397 -28.21 11.74 12.70
C THR A 397 -29.18 12.21 11.62
N LEU A 398 -29.63 11.23 10.83
CA LEU A 398 -30.65 11.31 9.78
C LEU A 398 -31.74 12.34 10.11
N SER A 399 -31.66 13.51 9.48
CA SER A 399 -32.90 14.23 9.18
C SER A 399 -33.61 13.38 8.13
N PRO A 400 -34.89 13.02 8.32
CA PRO A 400 -35.64 12.35 7.26
C PRO A 400 -35.55 13.20 5.99
N PRO A 401 -35.51 12.58 4.79
CA PRO A 401 -35.50 13.34 3.56
C PRO A 401 -36.67 14.31 3.61
N GLN A 402 -36.36 15.61 3.52
CA GLN A 402 -37.39 16.62 3.31
C GLN A 402 -38.03 16.24 1.97
N ALA A 403 -39.26 15.73 2.05
CA ALA A 403 -40.19 15.82 0.95
C ALA A 403 -40.41 17.31 0.66
N GLU A 404 -40.71 17.61 -0.60
CA GLU A 404 -41.08 18.92 -1.17
C GLU A 404 -39.89 19.66 -1.82
N ASP A 405 -39.91 20.04 -3.11
CA ASP A 405 -41.03 20.34 -3.99
C ASP A 405 -40.75 19.99 -5.46
N ALA A 406 -41.72 19.30 -6.10
CA ALA A 406 -42.03 19.51 -7.51
C ALA A 406 -43.09 20.62 -7.55
N PRO A 407 -42.93 21.63 -8.41
CA PRO A 407 -43.26 21.45 -9.82
C PRO A 407 -42.12 21.71 -10.80
#